data_AF-A0A2E3KL32-F1
#
_entry.id   AF-A0A2E3KL32-F1
#
_cell.length_a   1.000
_cell.length_b   1.000
_cell.length_c   1.000
_cell.angle_alpha   90.00
_cell.angle_beta   90.00
_cell.angle_gamma   90.00
#
_symmetry.space_group_name_H-M   'P 1'
#
loop_
_entity.id
_entity.type
_entity.pdbx_description
1 polymer ?
#
loop_
_entity_poly.entity_id
_entity_poly.type
_entity_poly.pdbx_seq_one_letter_code
_entity_poly.pdbx_strand_id
1 'polypeptide(L)'
;MRYWICRTPGKVEGPFERSALESMMSSGELTEDDQVCPEGSEVWQTFASLIESDAGAEVEEDPTSSPPTEPAEARRRRQRSYDAAPIANLPYSFSNSFTVGWKGFTENYGLLLGVSFIVFVASMIPTAVTLPINLFSNLTTNSMGFMVLMQVANYAWSLLVVIPLTLGGIWVGIKIARGEDARFSDIWFPYQRIGWVILGSLLLYVLMVIIYICALICGGIPGLIIGLLLGLVTSEAAVGVIIGGGIGLLIAIPIILYGLSRVILMLVPIIDPKLGRMNPPDAMQWALKNTKQGVAWSLVGLFFVVALMMSLSFITLVLPYLFFALPLSQAVWGAGYALIASGDIDDMLCQHCGYTRQGTSSPQCPECGKAWNIAEGLA
;
A
#
# COMPACT_ATOMS: atom_id res chain seq x y z
N MET A 1 19.97 -7.97 26.84
CA MET A 1 19.20 -9.13 26.34
C MET A 1 18.27 -9.58 27.46
N ARG A 2 16.99 -9.83 27.18
CA ARG A 2 16.03 -10.32 28.19
C ARG A 2 15.76 -11.81 28.00
N TYR A 3 15.26 -12.46 29.04
CA TYR A 3 15.13 -13.91 29.12
C TYR A 3 13.77 -14.31 29.70
N TRP A 4 13.21 -15.40 29.20
CA TRP A 4 12.03 -16.08 29.75
C TRP A 4 12.46 -17.30 30.58
N ILE A 5 11.78 -17.58 31.68
CA ILE A 5 12.07 -18.70 32.60
C ILE A 5 10.91 -19.70 32.55
N CYS A 6 11.19 -21.00 32.54
CA CYS A 6 10.20 -22.07 32.67
C CYS A 6 10.53 -22.96 33.87
N ARG A 7 9.93 -22.67 35.03
CA ARG A 7 10.13 -23.42 36.30
C ARG A 7 9.29 -24.70 36.39
N THR A 8 8.19 -24.76 35.64
CA THR A 8 7.26 -25.89 35.64
C THR A 8 6.75 -26.07 34.22
N PRO A 9 6.64 -27.31 33.70
CA PRO A 9 6.17 -27.54 32.33
C PRO A 9 4.87 -26.79 32.04
N GLY A 10 4.92 -25.88 31.07
CA GLY A 10 3.76 -25.09 30.63
C GLY A 10 3.57 -23.74 31.34
N LYS A 11 4.41 -23.36 32.30
CA LYS A 11 4.37 -22.03 32.92
C LYS A 11 5.66 -21.25 32.62
N VAL A 12 5.51 -20.20 31.82
CA VAL A 12 6.60 -19.31 31.41
C VAL A 12 6.46 -17.96 32.11
N GLU A 13 7.54 -17.46 32.71
CA GLU A 13 7.61 -16.19 33.44
C GLU A 13 8.67 -15.29 32.80
N GLY A 14 8.40 -13.99 32.64
CA GLY A 14 9.33 -13.05 32.02
C GLY A 14 8.65 -11.93 31.20
N PRO A 15 9.43 -11.19 30.38
CA PRO A 15 10.88 -11.32 30.21
C PRO A 15 11.67 -10.59 31.32
N PHE A 16 12.76 -11.19 31.78
CA PHE A 16 13.64 -10.65 32.83
C PHE A 16 15.00 -10.21 32.26
N GLU A 17 15.62 -9.21 32.88
CA GLU A 17 17.00 -8.84 32.60
C GLU A 17 17.97 -9.82 33.26
N ARG A 18 19.18 -9.95 32.70
CA ARG A 18 20.22 -10.85 33.21
C ARG A 18 20.53 -10.63 34.69
N SER A 19 20.67 -9.37 35.10
CA SER A 19 20.92 -8.98 36.49
C SER A 19 19.82 -9.46 37.43
N ALA A 20 18.57 -9.52 36.97
CA ALA A 20 17.46 -10.06 37.73
C ALA A 20 17.54 -11.60 37.85
N LEU A 21 17.97 -12.31 36.80
CA LEU A 21 18.20 -13.75 36.86
C LEU A 21 19.33 -14.12 37.83
N GLU A 22 20.43 -13.38 37.79
CA GLU A 22 21.56 -13.57 38.72
C GLU A 22 21.13 -13.30 40.17
N SER A 23 20.33 -12.25 40.39
CA SER A 23 19.72 -11.96 41.70
C SER A 23 18.81 -13.10 42.16
N MET A 24 17.94 -13.63 41.28
CA MET A 24 17.06 -14.76 41.57
C MET A 24 17.83 -16.05 41.87
N MET A 25 18.97 -16.29 41.21
CA MET A 25 19.85 -17.42 41.54
C MET A 25 20.49 -17.22 42.91
N SER A 26 20.96 -16.01 43.21
CA SER A 26 21.60 -15.67 44.48
C SER A 26 20.63 -15.78 45.68
N SER A 27 19.33 -15.55 45.45
CA SER A 27 18.28 -15.70 46.46
C SER A 27 17.74 -17.12 46.58
N GLY A 28 18.16 -18.05 45.70
CA GLY A 28 17.67 -19.42 45.64
C GLY A 28 16.27 -19.57 45.02
N GLU A 29 15.75 -18.52 44.37
CA GLU A 29 14.49 -18.59 43.62
C GLU A 29 14.64 -19.27 42.24
N LEU A 30 15.87 -19.31 41.73
CA LEU A 30 16.25 -20.01 40.51
C LEU A 30 17.30 -21.08 40.83
N THR A 31 17.13 -22.26 40.25
CA THR A 31 18.07 -23.38 40.32
C THR A 31 18.86 -23.48 39.02
N GLU A 32 20.02 -24.15 39.06
CA GLU A 32 20.88 -24.37 37.89
C GLU A 32 20.18 -25.13 36.75
N ASP A 33 19.22 -26.00 37.09
CA ASP A 33 18.45 -26.83 36.16
C ASP A 33 17.27 -26.09 35.50
N ASP A 34 16.91 -24.90 36.01
CA ASP A 34 15.80 -24.13 35.45
C ASP A 34 16.08 -23.74 34.01
N GLN A 35 15.06 -23.90 33.16
CA GLN A 35 15.15 -23.61 31.74
C GLN A 35 14.95 -22.11 31.50
N VAL A 36 15.88 -21.50 30.76
CA VAL A 36 15.81 -20.11 30.32
C VAL A 36 15.86 -20.03 28.79
N CYS A 37 15.14 -19.07 28.22
CA CYS A 37 15.11 -18.82 26.78
C CYS A 37 15.37 -17.33 26.50
N PRO A 38 16.40 -16.99 25.72
CA PRO A 38 16.63 -15.60 25.29
C PRO A 38 15.45 -15.07 24.47
N GLU A 39 15.10 -13.80 24.67
CA GLU A 39 14.05 -13.13 23.90
C GLU A 39 14.41 -13.12 22.41
N GLY A 40 13.53 -13.71 21.58
CA GLY A 40 13.75 -13.91 20.14
C GLY A 40 14.41 -15.24 19.75
N SER A 41 14.79 -16.07 20.73
CA SER A 41 15.21 -17.46 20.51
C SER A 41 14.04 -18.43 20.71
N GLU A 42 14.12 -19.61 20.09
CA GLU A 42 13.23 -20.77 20.35
C GLU A 42 13.94 -21.87 21.15
N VAL A 43 15.24 -21.70 21.43
CA VAL A 43 16.07 -22.69 22.11
C VAL A 43 16.06 -22.42 23.61
N TRP A 44 15.51 -23.37 24.36
CA TRP A 44 15.59 -23.41 25.82
C TRP A 44 16.90 -24.07 26.25
N GLN A 45 17.55 -23.47 27.24
CA GLN A 45 18.79 -24.00 27.81
C GLN A 45 18.76 -23.86 29.33
N THR A 46 19.50 -24.70 30.04
CA THR A 46 19.63 -24.60 31.50
C THR A 46 20.33 -23.30 31.91
N PHE A 47 19.98 -22.75 33.06
CA PHE A 47 20.67 -21.56 33.58
C PHE A 47 22.18 -21.81 33.77
N ALA A 48 22.58 -23.02 34.20
CA ALA A 48 23.98 -23.43 34.27
C ALA A 48 24.73 -23.25 32.92
N SER A 49 24.13 -23.75 31.83
CA SER A 49 24.73 -23.61 30.49
C SER A 49 24.84 -22.15 30.01
N LEU A 50 23.95 -21.26 30.47
CA LEU A 50 24.04 -19.83 30.18
C LEU A 50 25.27 -19.22 30.87
N ILE A 51 25.51 -19.56 32.15
CA ILE A 51 26.67 -19.08 32.91
C ILE A 51 27.98 -19.61 32.32
N GLU A 52 28.04 -20.91 31.97
CA GLU A 52 29.23 -21.52 31.37
C GLU A 52 29.56 -20.94 30.00
N SER A 53 28.55 -20.65 29.19
CA SER A 53 28.73 -20.04 27.87
C SER A 53 29.36 -18.65 27.93
N ASP A 54 29.14 -17.91 29.02
CA ASP A 54 29.76 -16.61 29.25
C ASP A 54 31.11 -16.71 29.96
N ALA A 55 31.29 -17.67 30.87
CA ALA A 55 32.57 -17.91 31.53
C ALA A 55 33.64 -18.42 30.55
N GLY A 56 33.24 -19.15 29.51
CA GLY A 56 34.10 -19.54 28.38
C GLY A 56 34.31 -18.44 27.34
N ALA A 57 33.63 -17.30 27.48
CA ALA A 57 33.76 -16.12 26.62
C ALA A 57 34.54 -14.98 27.30
N GLU A 58 35.46 -15.31 28.23
CA GLU A 58 36.66 -14.48 28.43
C GLU A 58 37.47 -14.54 27.13
N VAL A 59 37.03 -13.73 26.18
CA VAL A 59 37.79 -13.34 25.00
C VAL A 59 39.08 -12.76 25.54
N GLU A 60 40.17 -13.49 25.32
CA GLU A 60 41.52 -12.97 25.32
C GLU A 60 41.47 -11.67 24.49
N GLU A 61 41.41 -10.52 25.18
CA GLU A 61 41.41 -9.21 24.54
C GLU A 61 42.78 -9.06 23.86
N ASP A 62 42.88 -9.54 22.63
CA ASP A 62 43.93 -9.13 21.72
C ASP A 62 43.70 -7.64 21.44
N PRO A 63 44.55 -6.73 21.95
CA PRO A 63 44.38 -5.29 21.77
C PRO A 63 44.56 -4.84 20.31
N THR A 64 44.64 -5.78 19.36
CA THR A 64 44.67 -5.51 17.92
C THR A 64 43.44 -5.97 17.14
N SER A 65 42.43 -6.59 17.76
CA SER A 65 41.18 -6.90 17.04
C SER A 65 40.35 -5.63 16.86
N SER A 66 40.62 -4.94 15.75
CA SER A 66 39.80 -3.86 15.23
C SER A 66 38.32 -4.29 15.24
N PRO A 67 37.37 -3.40 15.60
CA PRO A 67 35.95 -3.74 15.65
C PRO A 67 35.56 -4.44 14.34
N PRO A 68 34.75 -5.52 14.39
CA PRO A 68 34.41 -6.30 13.21
C PRO A 68 33.95 -5.30 12.17
N THR A 69 34.77 -5.19 11.11
CA THR A 69 34.59 -4.15 10.12
C THR A 69 33.29 -4.50 9.44
N GLU A 70 32.20 -3.85 9.87
CA GLU A 70 30.90 -3.96 9.25
C GLU A 70 31.18 -3.85 7.75
N PRO A 71 30.87 -4.87 6.93
CA PRO A 71 31.32 -4.94 5.55
C PRO A 71 31.07 -3.59 4.91
N ALA A 72 32.03 -3.05 4.16
CA ALA A 72 31.88 -1.72 3.56
C ALA A 72 30.56 -1.57 2.79
N GLU A 73 30.00 -2.69 2.30
CA GLU A 73 28.66 -2.80 1.74
C GLU A 73 27.50 -2.59 2.73
N ALA A 74 27.55 -3.14 3.94
CA ALA A 74 26.56 -2.90 4.99
C ALA A 74 26.59 -1.44 5.47
N ARG A 75 27.79 -0.86 5.60
CA ARG A 75 27.96 0.56 5.91
C ARG A 75 27.44 1.46 4.79
N ARG A 76 27.73 1.15 3.52
CA ARG A 76 27.18 1.85 2.34
C ARG A 76 25.66 1.68 2.20
N ARG A 77 25.10 0.52 2.55
CA ARG A 77 23.64 0.30 2.59
C ARG A 77 22.99 1.15 3.67
N ARG A 78 23.58 1.24 4.87
CA ARG A 78 23.13 2.17 5.91
C ARG A 78 23.25 3.62 5.45
N GLN A 79 24.37 4.01 4.85
CA GLN A 79 24.60 5.38 4.36
C GLN A 79 23.66 5.78 3.22
N ARG A 80 23.37 4.88 2.26
CA ARG A 80 22.33 5.12 1.24
C ARG A 80 20.93 5.17 1.84
N SER A 81 20.68 4.44 2.93
CA SER A 81 19.44 4.56 3.69
C SER A 81 19.32 5.89 4.46
N TYR A 82 20.42 6.64 4.60
CA TYR A 82 20.46 7.99 5.17
C TYR A 82 20.39 9.10 4.12
N ASP A 83 20.50 8.80 2.82
CA ASP A 83 20.06 9.75 1.80
C ASP A 83 18.56 9.93 2.01
N ALA A 84 18.16 11.12 2.48
CA ALA A 84 16.79 11.40 2.90
C ALA A 84 15.81 10.87 1.86
N ALA A 85 14.82 10.08 2.32
CA ALA A 85 13.82 9.48 1.45
C ALA A 85 13.30 10.53 0.43
N PRO A 86 13.07 10.20 -0.85
CA PRO A 86 12.67 11.18 -1.86
C PRO A 86 11.44 12.03 -1.48
N ILE A 87 10.61 11.50 -0.58
CA ILE A 87 9.40 12.15 -0.05
C ILE A 87 9.61 12.93 1.25
N ALA A 88 10.79 12.88 1.88
CA ALA A 88 11.04 13.51 3.17
C ALA A 88 10.75 15.02 3.11
N ASN A 89 9.90 15.50 4.01
CA ASN A 89 9.46 16.91 4.11
C ASN A 89 8.66 17.45 2.92
N LEU A 90 8.16 16.61 2.01
CA LEU A 90 7.30 17.06 0.91
C LEU A 90 5.83 16.92 1.30
N PRO A 91 5.04 18.02 1.31
CA PRO A 91 3.60 17.90 1.46
C PRO A 91 3.00 17.21 0.24
N TYR A 92 1.89 16.50 0.43
CA TYR A 92 1.15 15.95 -0.70
C TYR A 92 0.68 17.07 -1.64
N SER A 93 1.07 16.94 -2.91
CA SER A 93 0.47 17.65 -4.02
C SER A 93 0.57 16.78 -5.27
N PHE A 94 -0.29 17.05 -6.24
CA PHE A 94 -0.24 16.42 -7.56
C PHE A 94 1.15 16.56 -8.19
N SER A 95 1.72 17.77 -8.12
CA SER A 95 3.04 18.08 -8.70
C SER A 95 4.15 17.28 -8.01
N ASN A 96 4.13 17.20 -6.67
CA ASN A 96 5.12 16.44 -5.92
C ASN A 96 4.99 14.94 -6.20
N SER A 97 3.77 14.43 -6.30
CA SER A 97 3.50 13.02 -6.64
C SER A 97 4.06 12.67 -8.02
N PHE A 98 3.86 13.55 -9.00
CA PHE A 98 4.42 13.38 -10.34
C PHE A 98 5.95 13.52 -10.36
N THR A 99 6.51 14.50 -9.64
CA THR A 99 7.97 14.73 -9.61
C THR A 99 8.70 13.55 -8.98
N VAL A 100 8.22 13.09 -7.82
CA VAL A 100 8.77 11.91 -7.12
C VAL A 100 8.52 10.65 -7.94
N GLY A 101 7.31 10.46 -8.47
CA GLY A 101 6.96 9.31 -9.30
C GLY A 101 7.78 9.23 -10.59
N TRP A 102 8.02 10.37 -11.25
CA TRP A 102 8.86 10.47 -12.44
C TRP A 102 10.31 10.11 -12.15
N LYS A 103 10.89 10.68 -11.09
CA LYS A 103 12.25 10.34 -10.65
C LYS A 103 12.37 8.86 -10.30
N GLY A 104 11.41 8.33 -9.54
CA GLY A 104 11.37 6.90 -9.21
C GLY A 104 11.25 6.01 -10.44
N PHE A 105 10.45 6.43 -11.43
CA PHE A 105 10.31 5.75 -12.71
C PHE A 105 11.59 5.75 -13.54
N THR A 106 12.31 6.87 -13.64
CA THR A 106 13.54 6.92 -14.44
C THR A 106 14.69 6.15 -13.79
N GLU A 107 14.83 6.22 -12.47
CA GLU A 107 15.88 5.51 -11.72
C GLU A 107 15.63 3.99 -11.65
N ASN A 108 14.37 3.56 -11.67
CA ASN A 108 13.98 2.14 -11.54
C ASN A 108 13.19 1.63 -12.76
N TYR A 109 13.49 2.16 -13.95
CA TYR A 109 12.73 1.90 -15.17
C TYR A 109 12.55 0.40 -15.47
N GLY A 110 13.65 -0.36 -15.44
CA GLY A 110 13.62 -1.79 -15.76
C GLY A 110 12.76 -2.61 -14.79
N LEU A 111 12.78 -2.27 -13.50
CA LEU A 111 11.96 -2.91 -12.47
C LEU A 111 10.47 -2.64 -12.70
N LEU A 112 10.10 -1.36 -12.83
CA LEU A 112 8.71 -0.95 -13.03
C LEU A 112 8.15 -1.44 -14.36
N LEU A 113 8.98 -1.47 -15.42
CA LEU A 113 8.61 -2.05 -16.71
C LEU A 113 8.30 -3.55 -16.58
N GLY A 114 9.15 -4.32 -15.90
CA GLY A 114 8.91 -5.74 -15.68
C GLY A 114 7.63 -6.01 -14.88
N VAL A 115 7.40 -5.24 -13.82
CA VAL A 115 6.20 -5.33 -12.99
C VAL A 115 4.95 -4.97 -13.78
N SER A 116 5.00 -3.89 -14.55
CA SER A 116 3.92 -3.46 -15.45
C SER A 116 3.64 -4.48 -16.55
N PHE A 117 4.67 -5.14 -17.08
CA PHE A 117 4.51 -6.19 -18.08
C PHE A 117 3.71 -7.38 -17.54
N ILE A 118 3.97 -7.81 -16.31
CA ILE A 118 3.15 -8.86 -15.66
C ILE A 118 1.70 -8.41 -15.51
N VAL A 119 1.46 -7.18 -15.03
CA VAL A 119 0.10 -6.63 -14.87
C VAL A 119 -0.62 -6.59 -16.22
N PHE A 120 0.07 -6.14 -17.28
CA PHE A 120 -0.47 -6.07 -18.64
C PHE A 120 -0.82 -7.46 -19.18
N VAL A 121 0.10 -8.42 -19.13
CA VAL A 121 -0.13 -9.79 -19.60
C VAL A 121 -1.31 -10.41 -18.85
N ALA A 122 -1.35 -10.28 -17.53
CA ALA A 122 -2.46 -10.78 -16.73
C ALA A 122 -3.81 -10.13 -17.11
N SER A 123 -3.80 -8.83 -17.45
CA SER A 123 -5.00 -8.10 -17.88
C SER A 123 -5.48 -8.53 -19.27
N MET A 124 -4.58 -9.02 -20.13
CA MET A 124 -4.91 -9.48 -21.48
C MET A 124 -5.42 -10.92 -21.53
N ILE A 125 -5.19 -11.75 -20.51
CA ILE A 125 -5.59 -13.16 -20.50
C ILE A 125 -7.10 -13.35 -20.75
N PRO A 126 -8.03 -12.65 -20.06
CA PRO A 126 -9.46 -12.81 -20.34
C PRO A 126 -9.82 -12.47 -21.78
N THR A 127 -9.23 -11.41 -22.35
CA THR A 127 -9.45 -11.02 -23.75
C THR A 127 -8.88 -12.06 -24.71
N ALA A 128 -7.68 -12.58 -24.45
CA ALA A 128 -7.05 -13.61 -25.27
C ALA A 128 -7.80 -14.95 -25.24
N VAL A 129 -8.45 -15.30 -24.12
CA VAL A 129 -9.29 -16.50 -23.98
C VAL A 129 -10.66 -16.30 -24.64
N THR A 130 -11.29 -15.14 -24.44
CA THR A 130 -12.62 -14.84 -25.00
C THR A 130 -12.62 -14.67 -26.51
N LEU A 131 -11.56 -14.12 -27.10
CA LEU A 131 -11.51 -13.78 -28.52
C LEU A 131 -11.62 -15.01 -29.46
N PRO A 132 -10.83 -16.09 -29.29
CA PRO A 132 -11.03 -17.32 -30.06
C PRO A 132 -12.41 -17.91 -29.87
N ILE A 133 -12.92 -17.93 -28.63
CA ILE A 133 -14.26 -18.47 -28.36
C ILE A 133 -15.29 -17.70 -29.19
N ASN A 134 -15.26 -16.37 -29.18
CA ASN A 134 -16.17 -15.53 -29.97
C ASN A 134 -15.99 -15.74 -31.49
N LEU A 135 -14.78 -15.97 -31.98
CA LEU A 135 -14.51 -16.21 -33.40
C LEU A 135 -14.98 -17.59 -33.89
N PHE A 136 -14.87 -18.63 -33.07
CA PHE A 136 -15.21 -20.00 -33.45
C PHE A 136 -16.67 -20.39 -33.16
N SER A 137 -17.38 -19.59 -32.36
CA SER A 137 -18.70 -19.96 -31.83
C SER A 137 -19.89 -19.35 -32.56
N ASN A 138 -19.73 -19.01 -33.85
CA ASN A 138 -20.78 -18.48 -34.76
C ASN A 138 -22.10 -19.31 -34.81
N LEU A 139 -22.24 -20.40 -34.04
CA LEU A 139 -23.43 -21.26 -33.98
C LEU A 139 -24.05 -21.43 -32.56
N THR A 140 -23.41 -21.02 -31.45
CA THR A 140 -23.91 -21.34 -30.08
C THR A 140 -23.72 -20.28 -28.98
N THR A 141 -22.94 -19.21 -29.18
CA THR A 141 -22.59 -18.23 -28.11
C THR A 141 -23.47 -16.99 -28.00
N ASN A 142 -24.49 -16.86 -28.86
CA ASN A 142 -25.50 -15.81 -28.70
C ASN A 142 -26.48 -16.08 -27.55
N SER A 143 -26.27 -17.15 -26.76
CA SER A 143 -27.06 -17.35 -25.54
C SER A 143 -26.64 -16.33 -24.48
N MET A 144 -27.62 -15.58 -23.96
CA MET A 144 -27.43 -14.63 -22.87
C MET A 144 -26.69 -15.27 -21.67
N GLY A 145 -26.92 -16.55 -21.42
CA GLY A 145 -26.24 -17.31 -20.36
C GLY A 145 -24.72 -17.40 -20.55
N PHE A 146 -24.22 -17.62 -21.78
CA PHE A 146 -22.79 -17.68 -22.03
C PHE A 146 -22.11 -16.32 -21.81
N MET A 147 -22.74 -15.22 -22.28
CA MET A 147 -22.22 -13.87 -22.03
C MET A 147 -22.14 -13.54 -20.54
N VAL A 148 -23.17 -13.88 -19.77
CA VAL A 148 -23.17 -13.67 -18.31
C VAL A 148 -22.06 -14.49 -17.64
N LEU A 149 -21.89 -15.76 -18.02
CA LEU A 149 -20.84 -16.61 -17.46
C LEU A 149 -19.44 -16.04 -17.73
N MET A 150 -19.15 -15.61 -18.96
CA MET A 150 -17.86 -15.01 -19.30
C MET A 150 -17.63 -13.69 -18.55
N GLN A 151 -18.67 -12.90 -18.35
CA GLN A 151 -18.58 -11.65 -17.59
C GLN A 151 -18.28 -11.92 -16.10
N VAL A 152 -18.94 -12.90 -15.49
CA VAL A 152 -18.66 -13.32 -14.11
C VAL A 152 -17.23 -13.84 -13.97
N ALA A 153 -16.76 -14.65 -14.93
CA ALA A 153 -15.38 -15.13 -14.95
C ALA A 153 -14.37 -13.98 -15.07
N ASN A 154 -14.65 -12.97 -15.88
CA ASN A 154 -13.80 -11.79 -16.02
C ASN A 154 -13.75 -10.97 -14.71
N TYR A 155 -14.87 -10.82 -14.01
CA TYR A 155 -14.89 -10.16 -12.70
C TYR A 155 -14.12 -10.96 -11.64
N ALA A 156 -14.28 -12.29 -11.62
CA ALA A 156 -13.51 -13.16 -10.73
C ALA A 156 -12.00 -13.04 -11.02
N TRP A 157 -11.61 -13.05 -12.30
CA TRP A 157 -10.22 -12.83 -12.71
C TRP A 157 -9.68 -11.47 -12.28
N SER A 158 -10.47 -10.41 -12.47
CA SER A 158 -10.11 -9.06 -12.04
C SER A 158 -9.86 -8.99 -10.53
N LEU A 159 -10.77 -9.57 -9.73
CA LEU A 159 -10.67 -9.59 -8.27
C LEU A 159 -9.50 -10.43 -7.75
N LEU A 160 -9.26 -11.59 -8.36
CA LEU A 160 -8.26 -12.56 -7.88
C LEU A 160 -6.85 -12.29 -8.41
N VAL A 161 -6.73 -11.66 -9.58
CA VAL A 161 -5.45 -11.56 -10.29
C VAL A 161 -5.09 -10.11 -10.60
N VAL A 162 -5.93 -9.39 -11.35
CA VAL A 162 -5.55 -8.06 -11.88
C VAL A 162 -5.43 -7.01 -10.78
N ILE A 163 -6.40 -6.95 -9.85
CA ILE A 163 -6.37 -5.96 -8.76
C ILE A 163 -5.18 -6.21 -7.82
N PRO A 164 -4.95 -7.43 -7.29
CA PRO A 164 -3.77 -7.71 -6.47
C PRO A 164 -2.45 -7.40 -7.17
N LEU A 165 -2.30 -7.74 -8.46
CA LEU A 165 -1.08 -7.42 -9.21
C LEU A 165 -0.90 -5.92 -9.43
N THR A 166 -1.99 -5.19 -9.70
CA THR A 166 -1.96 -3.72 -9.84
C THR A 166 -1.55 -3.06 -8.53
N LEU A 167 -2.11 -3.52 -7.41
CA LEU A 167 -1.70 -3.10 -6.07
C LEU A 167 -0.24 -3.45 -5.78
N GLY A 168 0.25 -4.59 -6.28
CA GLY A 168 1.65 -4.98 -6.17
C GLY A 168 2.57 -4.02 -6.93
N GLY A 169 2.15 -3.59 -8.12
CA GLY A 169 2.88 -2.56 -8.87
C GLY A 169 2.87 -1.20 -8.17
N ILE A 170 1.73 -0.80 -7.61
CA ILE A 170 1.65 0.41 -6.79
C ILE A 170 2.55 0.28 -5.55
N TRP A 171 2.58 -0.88 -4.90
CA TRP A 171 3.44 -1.15 -3.74
C TRP A 171 4.93 -1.02 -4.05
N VAL A 172 5.38 -1.53 -5.21
CA VAL A 172 6.74 -1.28 -5.71
C VAL A 172 7.00 0.22 -5.84
N GLY A 173 6.05 0.97 -6.41
CA GLY A 173 6.11 2.43 -6.48
C GLY A 173 6.21 3.12 -5.11
N ILE A 174 5.49 2.62 -4.10
CA ILE A 174 5.53 3.12 -2.72
C ILE A 174 6.90 2.92 -2.11
N LYS A 175 7.49 1.73 -2.25
CA LYS A 175 8.84 1.43 -1.74
C LYS A 175 9.88 2.35 -2.39
N ILE A 176 9.82 2.52 -3.72
CA ILE A 176 10.70 3.45 -4.44
C ILE A 176 10.55 4.89 -3.92
N ALA A 177 9.31 5.38 -3.77
CA ALA A 177 9.05 6.73 -3.27
C ALA A 177 9.57 6.93 -1.83
N ARG A 178 9.51 5.89 -1.00
CA ARG A 178 10.05 5.87 0.37
C ARG A 178 11.57 5.71 0.44
N GLY A 179 12.26 5.49 -0.69
CA GLY A 179 13.69 5.20 -0.70
C GLY A 179 14.05 3.80 -0.17
N GLU A 180 13.08 2.88 -0.14
CA GLU A 180 13.27 1.49 0.29
C GLU A 180 13.78 0.61 -0.87
N ASP A 181 14.46 -0.49 -0.53
CA ASP A 181 14.91 -1.49 -1.51
C ASP A 181 13.71 -2.20 -2.14
N ALA A 182 13.31 -1.76 -3.34
CA ALA A 182 12.21 -2.32 -4.11
C ALA A 182 12.70 -3.47 -5.00
N ARG A 183 11.99 -4.60 -4.95
CA ARG A 183 12.34 -5.81 -5.70
C ARG A 183 11.19 -6.26 -6.57
N PHE A 184 11.51 -6.99 -7.63
CA PHE A 184 10.49 -7.55 -8.52
C PHE A 184 9.52 -8.48 -7.79
N SER A 185 9.99 -9.21 -6.77
CA SER A 185 9.16 -10.08 -5.93
C SER A 185 8.08 -9.34 -5.15
N ASP A 186 8.23 -8.03 -4.92
CA ASP A 186 7.28 -7.23 -4.15
C ASP A 186 5.91 -7.10 -4.85
N ILE A 187 5.83 -7.40 -6.16
CA ILE A 187 4.54 -7.46 -6.89
C ILE A 187 3.58 -8.49 -6.28
N TRP A 188 4.10 -9.54 -5.65
CA TRP A 188 3.30 -10.60 -5.05
C TRP A 188 2.87 -10.28 -3.62
N PHE A 189 3.34 -9.17 -3.04
CA PHE A 189 3.09 -8.82 -1.64
C PHE A 189 1.60 -8.74 -1.27
N PRO A 190 0.69 -8.17 -2.11
CA PRO A 190 -0.74 -8.15 -1.81
C PRO A 190 -1.39 -9.54 -1.63
N TYR A 191 -0.82 -10.59 -2.22
CA TYR A 191 -1.34 -11.95 -2.09
C TYR A 191 -1.18 -12.52 -0.67
N GLN A 192 -0.25 -11.99 0.13
CA GLN A 192 -0.15 -12.33 1.56
C GLN A 192 -1.41 -11.95 2.35
N ARG A 193 -2.23 -11.04 1.80
CA ARG A 193 -3.53 -10.62 2.37
C ARG A 193 -4.65 -10.69 1.36
N ILE A 194 -4.64 -11.69 0.49
CA ILE A 194 -5.61 -11.80 -0.60
C ILE A 194 -7.06 -11.72 -0.11
N GLY A 195 -7.40 -12.31 1.04
CA GLY A 195 -8.75 -12.24 1.60
C GLY A 195 -9.21 -10.80 1.90
N TRP A 196 -8.34 -9.99 2.50
CA TRP A 196 -8.62 -8.57 2.78
C TRP A 196 -8.61 -7.72 1.51
N VAL A 197 -7.74 -8.01 0.56
CA VAL A 197 -7.70 -7.34 -0.75
C VAL A 197 -8.98 -7.60 -1.54
N ILE A 198 -9.47 -8.86 -1.57
CA ILE A 198 -10.74 -9.22 -2.20
C ILE A 198 -11.89 -8.49 -1.52
N LEU A 199 -11.97 -8.54 -0.18
CA LEU A 199 -13.04 -7.89 0.55
C LEU A 199 -13.03 -6.37 0.34
N GLY A 200 -11.85 -5.74 0.37
CA GLY A 200 -11.68 -4.32 0.05
C GLY A 200 -12.06 -3.99 -1.40
N SER A 201 -11.75 -4.87 -2.35
CA SER A 201 -12.14 -4.68 -3.75
C SER A 201 -13.65 -4.81 -3.95
N LEU A 202 -14.31 -5.76 -3.28
CA LEU A 202 -15.77 -5.87 -3.29
C LEU A 202 -16.43 -4.62 -2.68
N LEU A 203 -15.90 -4.14 -1.55
CA LEU A 203 -16.35 -2.88 -0.96
C LEU A 203 -16.15 -1.71 -1.93
N LEU A 204 -15.02 -1.66 -2.65
CA LEU A 204 -14.74 -0.64 -3.66
C LEU A 204 -15.82 -0.66 -4.74
N TYR A 205 -16.14 -1.83 -5.29
CA TYR A 205 -17.16 -1.96 -6.32
C TYR A 205 -18.54 -1.50 -5.84
N VAL A 206 -18.95 -1.85 -4.62
CA VAL A 206 -20.21 -1.37 -4.05
C VAL A 206 -20.21 0.16 -3.94
N LEU A 207 -19.12 0.76 -3.45
CA LEU A 207 -18.98 2.22 -3.36
C LEU A 207 -18.97 2.88 -4.73
N MET A 208 -18.31 2.29 -5.73
CA MET A 208 -18.34 2.77 -7.11
C MET A 208 -19.77 2.80 -7.65
N VAL A 209 -20.56 1.73 -7.45
CA VAL A 209 -21.97 1.69 -7.86
C VAL A 209 -22.77 2.81 -7.19
N ILE A 210 -22.58 3.03 -5.89
CA ILE A 210 -23.24 4.14 -5.17
C ILE A 210 -22.84 5.50 -5.77
N ILE A 211 -21.55 5.73 -6.05
CA ILE A 211 -21.06 6.96 -6.69
C ILE A 211 -21.69 7.15 -8.07
N TYR A 212 -21.78 6.10 -8.88
CA TYR A 212 -22.42 6.16 -10.20
C TYR A 212 -23.92 6.46 -10.11
N ILE A 213 -24.63 5.85 -9.16
CA ILE A 213 -26.05 6.16 -8.91
C ILE A 213 -26.21 7.62 -8.51
N CYS A 214 -25.38 8.14 -7.60
CA CYS A 214 -25.38 9.55 -7.22
C CYS A 214 -25.11 10.46 -8.42
N ALA A 215 -24.13 10.14 -9.26
CA ALA A 215 -23.82 10.91 -10.47
C ALA A 215 -24.96 10.87 -11.50
N LEU A 216 -25.64 9.72 -11.65
CA LEU A 216 -26.82 9.58 -12.48
C LEU A 216 -27.96 10.45 -11.96
N ILE A 217 -28.24 10.43 -10.65
CA ILE A 217 -29.32 11.21 -10.03
C ILE A 217 -29.04 12.71 -10.11
N CYS A 218 -27.80 13.14 -9.83
CA CYS A 218 -27.46 14.56 -9.77
C CYS A 218 -27.17 15.19 -11.14
N GLY A 219 -26.61 14.44 -12.09
CA GLY A 219 -26.23 14.95 -13.41
C GLY A 219 -27.02 14.32 -14.54
N GLY A 220 -27.05 12.99 -14.59
CA GLY A 220 -27.65 12.25 -15.72
C GLY A 220 -29.15 12.52 -15.92
N ILE A 221 -29.96 12.33 -14.87
CA ILE A 221 -31.41 12.51 -14.94
C ILE A 221 -31.78 13.98 -15.22
N PRO A 222 -31.25 14.99 -14.49
CA PRO A 222 -31.53 16.39 -14.79
C PRO A 222 -31.08 16.79 -16.21
N GLY A 223 -29.92 16.32 -16.66
CA GLY A 223 -29.42 16.56 -18.01
C GLY A 223 -30.35 16.00 -19.08
N LEU A 224 -30.85 14.77 -18.90
CA LEU A 224 -31.85 14.17 -19.80
C LEU A 224 -33.17 14.95 -19.80
N ILE A 225 -33.65 15.37 -18.63
CA ILE A 225 -34.88 16.18 -18.54
C ILE A 225 -34.70 17.51 -19.30
N ILE A 226 -33.58 18.22 -19.07
CA ILE A 226 -33.26 19.46 -19.78
C ILE A 226 -33.17 19.21 -21.29
N GLY A 227 -32.52 18.11 -21.71
CA GLY A 227 -32.38 17.78 -23.11
C GLY A 227 -33.70 17.47 -23.80
N LEU A 228 -34.60 16.75 -23.12
CA LEU A 228 -35.95 16.51 -23.59
C LEU A 228 -36.75 17.81 -23.71
N LEU A 229 -36.68 18.68 -22.70
CA LEU A 229 -37.36 19.99 -22.72
C LEU A 229 -36.82 20.88 -23.85
N LEU A 230 -35.51 20.93 -24.07
CA LEU A 230 -34.90 21.66 -25.18
C LEU A 230 -35.29 21.08 -26.53
N GLY A 231 -35.33 19.75 -26.66
CA GLY A 231 -35.73 19.07 -27.89
C GLY A 231 -37.18 19.35 -28.29
N LEU A 232 -38.07 19.57 -27.32
CA LEU A 232 -39.45 20.02 -27.57
C LEU A 232 -39.50 21.45 -28.09
N VAL A 233 -38.54 22.31 -27.74
CA VAL A 233 -38.48 23.72 -28.16
C VAL A 233 -37.81 23.88 -29.53
N THR A 234 -36.75 23.13 -29.80
CA THR A 234 -35.96 23.29 -31.04
C THR A 234 -36.52 22.52 -32.24
N SER A 235 -37.61 21.77 -32.09
CA SER A 235 -38.17 20.81 -33.07
C SER A 235 -37.22 19.68 -33.52
N GLU A 236 -35.99 19.68 -33.02
CA GLU A 236 -34.96 18.67 -33.23
C GLU A 236 -34.65 17.96 -31.90
N ALA A 237 -35.46 16.95 -31.58
CA ALA A 237 -35.32 16.18 -30.35
C ALA A 237 -33.91 15.61 -30.14
N ALA A 238 -33.23 15.23 -31.24
CA ALA A 238 -31.86 14.72 -31.20
C ALA A 238 -30.86 15.78 -30.67
N VAL A 239 -30.97 17.03 -31.12
CA VAL A 239 -30.09 18.12 -30.68
C VAL A 239 -30.32 18.44 -29.21
N GLY A 240 -31.59 18.47 -28.78
CA GLY A 240 -31.95 18.64 -27.37
C GLY A 240 -31.31 17.56 -26.48
N VAL A 241 -31.46 16.28 -26.85
CA VAL A 241 -30.87 15.15 -26.09
C VAL A 241 -29.34 15.21 -26.06
N ILE A 242 -28.67 15.58 -27.15
CA ILE A 242 -27.21 15.73 -27.19
C ILE A 242 -26.75 16.84 -26.23
N ILE A 243 -27.40 18.01 -26.27
CA ILE A 243 -27.05 19.15 -25.40
C ILE A 243 -27.31 18.80 -23.93
N GLY A 244 -28.50 18.27 -23.63
CA GLY A 244 -28.87 17.88 -22.26
C GLY A 244 -28.00 16.75 -21.72
N GLY A 245 -27.70 15.74 -22.53
CA GLY A 245 -26.77 14.67 -22.20
C GLY A 245 -25.35 15.19 -21.95
N GLY A 246 -24.88 16.14 -22.77
CA GLY A 246 -23.61 16.83 -22.57
C GLY A 246 -23.53 17.57 -21.24
N ILE A 247 -24.56 18.36 -20.89
CA ILE A 247 -24.64 19.06 -19.61
C ILE A 247 -24.68 18.06 -18.44
N GLY A 248 -25.49 17.01 -18.55
CA GLY A 248 -25.59 15.97 -17.52
C GLY A 248 -24.27 15.26 -17.28
N LEU A 249 -23.52 14.98 -18.36
CA LEU A 249 -22.19 14.37 -18.30
C LEU A 249 -21.13 15.31 -17.71
N LEU A 250 -21.19 16.61 -18.02
CA LEU A 250 -20.34 17.64 -17.42
C LEU A 250 -20.54 17.75 -15.90
N ILE A 251 -21.73 17.47 -15.38
CA ILE A 251 -22.03 17.43 -13.94
C ILE A 251 -21.64 16.07 -13.33
N ALA A 252 -21.94 14.97 -14.02
CA ALA A 252 -21.69 13.62 -13.52
C ALA A 252 -20.19 13.31 -13.41
N ILE A 253 -19.37 13.75 -14.36
CA ILE A 253 -17.92 13.46 -14.39
C ILE A 253 -17.22 13.97 -13.12
N PRO A 254 -17.34 15.24 -12.69
CA PRO A 254 -16.74 15.71 -11.44
C PRO A 254 -17.17 14.90 -10.22
N ILE A 255 -18.45 14.50 -10.13
CA ILE A 255 -18.96 13.68 -9.01
C ILE A 255 -18.27 12.31 -9.01
N ILE A 256 -18.18 11.66 -10.17
CA ILE A 256 -17.51 10.37 -10.34
C ILE A 256 -16.03 10.50 -10.00
N LEU A 257 -15.31 11.45 -10.59
CA LEU A 257 -13.89 11.64 -10.34
C LEU A 257 -13.60 11.97 -8.87
N TYR A 258 -14.40 12.84 -8.27
CA TYR A 258 -14.27 13.20 -6.86
C TYR A 258 -14.53 11.99 -5.95
N GLY A 259 -15.61 11.23 -6.19
CA GLY A 259 -15.92 10.03 -5.43
C GLY A 259 -14.83 8.96 -5.58
N LEU A 260 -14.49 8.61 -6.83
CA LEU A 260 -13.51 7.56 -7.16
C LEU A 260 -12.13 7.86 -6.61
N SER A 261 -11.66 9.10 -6.74
CA SER A 261 -10.32 9.48 -6.26
C SER A 261 -10.15 9.29 -4.75
N ARG A 262 -11.23 9.37 -3.98
CA ARG A 262 -11.22 9.12 -2.53
C ARG A 262 -11.30 7.63 -2.19
N VAL A 263 -12.18 6.89 -2.86
CA VAL A 263 -12.40 5.48 -2.50
C VAL A 263 -11.30 4.56 -3.05
N ILE A 264 -10.67 4.88 -4.18
CA ILE A 264 -9.64 4.01 -4.78
C ILE A 264 -8.40 3.86 -3.88
N LEU A 265 -8.07 4.91 -3.13
CA LEU A 265 -6.93 4.91 -2.22
C LEU A 265 -7.07 3.90 -1.07
N MET A 266 -8.30 3.48 -0.73
CA MET A 266 -8.52 2.59 0.41
C MET A 266 -7.89 1.20 0.24
N LEU A 267 -7.58 0.78 -0.99
CA LEU A 267 -6.96 -0.53 -1.21
C LEU A 267 -5.48 -0.57 -0.77
N VAL A 268 -4.81 0.58 -0.75
CA VAL A 268 -3.38 0.64 -0.46
C VAL A 268 -3.05 0.49 1.04
N PRO A 269 -3.76 1.14 1.99
CA PRO A 269 -3.57 0.90 3.42
C PRO A 269 -3.80 -0.54 3.87
N ILE A 270 -4.65 -1.29 3.16
CA ILE A 270 -4.91 -2.71 3.46
C ILE A 270 -3.62 -3.54 3.35
N ILE A 271 -2.78 -3.20 2.36
CA ILE A 271 -1.52 -3.92 2.11
C ILE A 271 -0.36 -3.28 2.86
N ASP A 272 -0.34 -1.96 3.09
CA ASP A 272 0.79 -1.26 3.69
C ASP A 272 1.09 -1.72 5.14
N PRO A 273 2.23 -2.39 5.40
CA PRO A 273 2.59 -2.83 6.74
C PRO A 273 2.89 -1.66 7.68
N LYS A 274 3.30 -0.48 7.16
CA LYS A 274 3.62 0.68 8.02
C LYS A 274 2.40 1.30 8.67
N LEU A 275 1.20 1.09 8.11
CA LEU A 275 -0.06 1.55 8.68
C LEU A 275 -0.73 0.53 9.61
N GLY A 276 -0.04 -0.57 9.97
CA GLY A 276 -0.52 -1.46 11.04
C GLY A 276 -1.63 -2.45 10.65
N ARG A 277 -1.67 -2.93 9.40
CA ARG A 277 -2.62 -3.94 8.91
C ARG A 277 -4.10 -3.56 9.08
N MET A 278 -4.55 -2.58 8.31
CA MET A 278 -5.94 -2.11 8.36
C MET A 278 -6.92 -3.10 7.70
N ASN A 279 -8.09 -3.28 8.31
CA ASN A 279 -9.22 -3.93 7.67
C ASN A 279 -9.88 -2.98 6.66
N PRO A 280 -10.67 -3.46 5.68
CA PRO A 280 -11.27 -2.61 4.66
C PRO A 280 -12.12 -1.43 5.17
N PRO A 281 -12.96 -1.58 6.22
CA PRO A 281 -13.68 -0.44 6.77
C PRO A 281 -12.74 0.63 7.38
N ASP A 282 -11.69 0.21 8.08
CA ASP A 282 -10.71 1.11 8.69
C ASP A 282 -9.87 1.81 7.60
N ALA A 283 -9.50 1.08 6.55
CA ALA A 283 -8.80 1.63 5.40
C ALA A 283 -9.66 2.65 4.63
N MET A 284 -10.99 2.43 4.55
CA MET A 284 -11.93 3.40 4.00
C MET A 284 -12.02 4.65 4.87
N GLN A 285 -12.13 4.50 6.19
CA GLN A 285 -12.14 5.65 7.11
C GLN A 285 -10.82 6.43 7.04
N TRP A 286 -9.69 5.73 6.97
CA TRP A 286 -8.38 6.32 6.75
C TRP A 286 -8.34 7.10 5.44
N ALA A 287 -8.80 6.50 4.34
CA ALA A 287 -8.83 7.15 3.03
C ALA A 287 -9.71 8.41 3.08
N LEU A 288 -10.89 8.36 3.69
CA LEU A 288 -11.78 9.52 3.82
C LEU A 288 -11.18 10.62 4.72
N LYS A 289 -10.53 10.24 5.82
CA LYS A 289 -9.89 11.17 6.77
C LYS A 289 -8.70 11.90 6.12
N ASN A 290 -7.89 11.17 5.35
CA ASN A 290 -6.67 11.71 4.76
C ASN A 290 -6.89 12.36 3.37
N THR A 291 -8.08 12.21 2.80
CA THR A 291 -8.51 12.92 1.57
C THR A 291 -9.48 14.07 1.87
N LYS A 292 -9.16 14.90 2.87
CA LYS A 292 -9.94 16.12 3.18
C LYS A 292 -9.86 17.19 2.08
N GLN A 293 -10.65 18.26 2.24
CA GLN A 293 -10.73 19.38 1.30
C GLN A 293 -9.31 19.93 0.99
N GLY A 294 -8.98 20.04 -0.30
CA GLY A 294 -7.65 20.35 -0.81
C GLY A 294 -6.96 19.13 -1.45
N VAL A 295 -6.67 18.11 -0.63
CA VAL A 295 -6.05 16.84 -1.08
C VAL A 295 -6.92 16.13 -2.12
N ALA A 296 -8.24 16.09 -1.89
CA ALA A 296 -9.18 15.45 -2.80
C ALA A 296 -9.16 16.06 -4.22
N TRP A 297 -9.12 17.39 -4.33
CA TRP A 297 -9.06 18.05 -5.65
C TRP A 297 -7.72 17.81 -6.36
N SER A 298 -6.63 17.78 -5.60
CA SER A 298 -5.32 17.40 -6.13
C SER A 298 -5.30 15.93 -6.60
N LEU A 299 -5.97 15.02 -5.89
CA LEU A 299 -6.16 13.62 -6.32
C LEU A 299 -7.03 13.50 -7.57
N VAL A 300 -8.08 14.33 -7.72
CA VAL A 300 -8.87 14.39 -8.95
C VAL A 300 -7.97 14.81 -10.13
N GLY A 301 -7.12 15.82 -9.95
CA GLY A 301 -6.13 16.22 -10.95
C GLY A 301 -5.16 15.09 -11.31
N LEU A 302 -4.66 14.36 -10.30
CA LEU A 302 -3.81 13.18 -10.48
C LEU A 302 -4.50 12.10 -11.30
N PHE A 303 -5.73 11.74 -10.90
CA PHE A 303 -6.53 10.73 -11.58
C PHE A 303 -6.80 11.12 -13.03
N PHE A 304 -7.17 12.38 -13.27
CA PHE A 304 -7.44 12.88 -14.62
C PHE A 304 -6.20 12.82 -15.52
N VAL A 305 -5.05 13.30 -15.05
CA VAL A 305 -3.82 13.31 -15.85
C VAL A 305 -3.33 11.89 -16.12
N VAL A 306 -3.36 11.01 -15.11
CA VAL A 306 -2.97 9.60 -15.30
C VAL A 306 -3.94 8.91 -16.26
N ALA A 307 -5.26 9.12 -16.12
CA ALA A 307 -6.26 8.55 -17.04
C ALA A 307 -6.07 9.06 -18.47
N LEU A 308 -5.81 10.35 -18.66
CA LEU A 308 -5.52 10.95 -19.96
C LEU A 308 -4.24 10.36 -20.57
N MET A 309 -3.16 10.28 -19.79
CA MET A 309 -1.89 9.67 -20.22
C MET A 309 -2.07 8.21 -20.65
N MET A 310 -2.78 7.42 -19.85
CA MET A 310 -3.08 6.02 -20.14
C MET A 310 -3.93 5.88 -21.42
N SER A 311 -4.95 6.72 -21.57
CA SER A 311 -5.86 6.70 -22.73
C SER A 311 -5.15 7.12 -24.02
N LEU A 312 -4.42 8.23 -24.00
CA LEU A 312 -3.66 8.71 -25.17
C LEU A 312 -2.57 7.70 -25.57
N SER A 313 -1.91 7.10 -24.60
CA SER A 313 -0.90 6.07 -24.88
C SER A 313 -1.55 4.84 -25.49
N PHE A 314 -2.70 4.39 -24.98
CA PHE A 314 -3.42 3.25 -25.54
C PHE A 314 -3.94 3.51 -26.96
N ILE A 315 -4.48 4.71 -27.22
CA ILE A 315 -5.04 5.09 -28.53
C ILE A 315 -3.93 5.26 -29.58
N THR A 316 -2.80 5.87 -29.21
CA THR A 316 -1.72 6.13 -30.17
C THR A 316 -1.06 4.86 -30.63
N LEU A 317 -0.55 4.03 -29.72
CA LEU A 317 0.04 2.72 -29.99
C LEU A 317 0.06 1.91 -28.68
N VAL A 318 -0.24 0.61 -28.71
CA VAL A 318 -0.19 -0.27 -27.50
C VAL A 318 1.19 -0.27 -26.84
N LEU A 319 2.27 -0.02 -27.61
CA LEU A 319 3.64 0.03 -27.10
C LEU A 319 3.86 1.17 -26.07
N PRO A 320 3.60 2.46 -26.37
CA PRO A 320 3.60 3.55 -25.39
C PRO A 320 2.85 3.25 -24.09
N TYR A 321 1.69 2.58 -24.17
CA TYR A 321 0.95 2.19 -22.97
C TYR A 321 1.78 1.29 -22.05
N LEU A 322 2.38 0.25 -22.63
CA LEU A 322 3.17 -0.75 -21.90
C LEU A 322 4.53 -0.21 -21.42
N PHE A 323 5.25 0.50 -22.30
CA PHE A 323 6.62 0.93 -22.03
C PHE A 323 6.72 2.22 -21.21
N PHE A 324 5.65 3.00 -21.12
CA PHE A 324 5.68 4.32 -20.49
C PHE A 324 4.50 4.54 -19.53
N ALA A 325 3.27 4.50 -20.03
CA ALA A 325 2.12 4.97 -19.25
C ALA A 325 1.82 4.09 -18.02
N LEU A 326 1.80 2.76 -18.20
CA LEU A 326 1.50 1.83 -17.11
C LEU A 326 2.58 1.86 -15.99
N PRO A 327 3.89 1.74 -16.29
CA PRO A 327 4.93 1.85 -15.27
C PRO A 327 4.96 3.21 -14.56
N LEU A 328 4.81 4.29 -15.32
CA LEU A 328 4.78 5.64 -14.74
C LEU A 328 3.55 5.82 -13.85
N SER A 329 2.39 5.30 -14.25
CA SER A 329 1.17 5.36 -13.44
C SER A 329 1.36 4.67 -12.09
N GLN A 330 2.02 3.51 -12.04
CA GLN A 330 2.29 2.78 -10.80
C GLN A 330 3.23 3.56 -9.88
N ALA A 331 4.29 4.16 -10.45
CA ALA A 331 5.22 4.99 -9.70
C ALA A 331 4.55 6.26 -9.14
N VAL A 332 3.74 6.94 -9.95
CA VAL A 332 3.03 8.18 -9.56
C VAL A 332 1.95 7.90 -8.52
N TRP A 333 1.17 6.82 -8.67
CA TRP A 333 0.19 6.40 -7.66
C TRP A 333 0.87 5.99 -6.35
N GLY A 334 1.98 5.26 -6.43
CA GLY A 334 2.75 4.87 -5.26
C GLY A 334 3.35 6.08 -4.53
N ALA A 335 3.92 7.04 -5.26
CA ALA A 335 4.42 8.29 -4.70
C ALA A 335 3.31 9.15 -4.09
N GLY A 336 2.18 9.28 -4.77
CA GLY A 336 1.03 10.03 -4.27
C GLY A 336 0.48 9.46 -2.97
N TYR A 337 0.34 8.13 -2.90
CA TYR A 337 -0.01 7.47 -1.65
C TYR A 337 1.05 7.68 -0.56
N ALA A 338 2.33 7.50 -0.87
CA ALA A 338 3.40 7.63 0.11
C ALA A 338 3.47 9.03 0.73
N LEU A 339 3.23 10.09 -0.07
CA LEU A 339 3.12 11.48 0.38
C LEU A 339 1.86 11.76 1.20
N ILE A 340 0.75 11.08 0.94
CA ILE A 340 -0.46 11.19 1.78
C ILE A 340 -0.21 10.49 3.12
N ALA A 341 0.43 9.32 3.09
CA ALA A 341 0.67 8.50 4.27
C ALA A 341 1.82 9.00 5.15
N SER A 342 2.78 9.78 4.60
CA SER A 342 3.93 10.26 5.37
C SER A 342 3.51 11.09 6.59
N GLY A 343 2.46 11.90 6.48
CA GLY A 343 1.94 12.67 7.62
C GLY A 343 1.50 11.81 8.80
N ASP A 344 0.88 10.65 8.55
CA ASP A 344 0.46 9.73 9.62
C ASP A 344 1.63 8.82 10.09
N ILE A 345 2.58 8.51 9.21
CA ILE A 345 3.75 7.66 9.55
C ILE A 345 4.72 8.41 10.45
N ASP A 346 4.94 9.70 10.20
CA ASP A 346 5.80 10.53 11.03
C ASP A 346 5.24 10.66 12.46
N ASP A 347 3.91 10.68 12.62
CA ASP A 347 3.24 10.64 13.93
C ASP A 347 3.38 9.28 14.66
N MET A 348 3.68 8.22 13.91
CA MET A 348 3.91 6.88 14.48
C MET A 348 5.38 6.61 14.78
N LEU A 349 6.31 7.45 14.33
CA LEU A 349 7.74 7.28 14.58
C LEU A 349 8.20 8.24 15.67
N CYS A 350 8.88 7.73 16.68
CA CYS A 350 9.51 8.59 17.68
C CYS A 350 10.60 9.43 17.00
N GLN A 351 10.43 10.74 16.97
CA GLN A 351 11.39 11.66 16.33
C GLN A 351 12.81 11.60 16.90
N HIS A 352 12.96 11.10 18.12
CA HIS A 352 14.26 11.00 18.79
C HIS A 352 15.05 9.73 18.47
N CYS A 353 14.37 8.61 18.22
CA CYS A 353 15.03 7.31 18.09
C CYS A 353 14.54 6.46 16.91
N GLY A 354 13.52 6.92 16.17
CA GLY A 354 12.93 6.21 15.04
C GLY A 354 12.06 5.01 15.43
N TYR A 355 11.80 4.78 16.72
CA TYR A 355 10.96 3.68 17.18
C TYR A 355 9.51 3.85 16.72
N THR A 356 8.84 2.79 16.25
CA THR A 356 7.46 2.85 15.74
C THR A 356 6.43 2.55 16.83
N ARG A 357 5.37 3.35 16.91
CA ARG A 357 4.30 3.24 17.92
C ARG A 357 3.41 2.04 17.65
N GLN A 358 3.72 0.91 18.29
CA GLN A 358 2.89 -0.28 18.24
C GLN A 358 1.83 -0.24 19.36
N GLY A 359 0.71 0.45 19.12
CA GLY A 359 -0.50 0.30 19.94
C GLY A 359 -0.42 0.74 21.41
N THR A 360 0.73 1.23 21.89
CA THR A 360 0.87 1.74 23.25
C THR A 360 0.29 3.15 23.34
N SER A 361 -0.74 3.32 24.18
CA SER A 361 -1.30 4.63 24.54
C SER A 361 -0.32 5.50 25.33
N SER A 362 0.87 4.98 25.68
CA SER A 362 1.93 5.73 26.35
C SER A 362 2.25 7.04 25.59
N PRO A 363 2.28 8.20 26.28
CA PRO A 363 2.74 9.46 25.71
C PRO A 363 4.26 9.50 25.51
N GLN A 364 5.00 8.53 26.06
CA GLN A 364 6.43 8.38 25.92
C GLN A 364 6.78 7.16 25.07
N CYS A 365 7.83 7.29 24.26
CA CYS A 365 8.43 6.22 23.51
C CYS A 365 9.05 5.19 24.48
N PRO A 366 8.73 3.89 24.38
CA PRO A 366 9.24 2.88 25.30
C PRO A 366 10.75 2.64 25.15
N GLU A 367 11.33 2.94 23.98
CA GLU A 367 12.78 2.79 23.76
C GLU A 367 13.59 3.91 24.37
N CYS A 368 13.22 5.17 24.14
CA CYS A 368 14.05 6.31 24.52
C CYS A 368 13.49 7.12 25.70
N GLY A 369 12.29 6.79 26.19
CA GLY A 369 11.60 7.50 27.29
C GLY A 369 11.12 8.91 26.96
N LYS A 370 11.40 9.43 25.76
CA LYS A 370 10.99 10.78 25.33
C LYS A 370 9.58 10.77 24.76
N ALA A 371 8.92 11.93 24.76
CA ALA A 371 7.61 12.08 24.13
C ALA A 371 7.68 11.73 22.63
N TRP A 372 6.60 11.16 22.09
CA TRP A 372 6.52 10.75 20.68
C TRP A 372 6.70 11.93 19.72
N ASN A 373 6.02 13.04 20.02
CA ASN A 373 6.05 14.27 19.24
C ASN A 373 6.56 15.40 20.13
N ILE A 374 7.59 16.11 19.69
CA ILE A 374 7.91 17.43 20.24
C ILE A 374 6.79 18.33 19.71
N ALA A 375 5.83 18.71 20.55
CA ALA A 375 4.93 19.80 20.18
C ALA A 375 5.77 21.08 20.14
N GLU A 376 6.46 21.31 19.02
CA GLU A 376 7.11 22.57 18.73
C GLU A 376 6.01 23.63 18.58
N GLY A 377 5.68 24.33 19.67
CA GLY A 377 4.86 25.55 19.60
C GLY A 377 3.64 25.67 20.51
N LEU A 378 3.64 25.08 21.71
CA LEU A 378 2.72 25.49 22.78
C LEU A 378 3.52 25.81 24.06
N ALA A 379 4.29 26.90 24.00
CA ALA A 379 4.86 27.57 25.16
C ALA A 379 4.66 29.07 25.02
#